data_AF-A0A3D3B453-F1
#
_entry.id   AF-A0A3D3B453-F1
#
_cell.length_a   1.000
_cell.length_b   1.000
_cell.length_c   1.000
_cell.angle_alpha   90.00
_cell.angle_beta   90.00
_cell.angle_gamma   90.00
#
_symmetry.space_group_name_H-M   'P 1'
#
loop_
_entity.id
_entity.type
_entity.pdbx_description
1 polymer ?
#
loop_
_entity_poly.entity_id
_entity_poly.type
_entity_poly.pdbx_seq_one_letter_code
_entity_poly.pdbx_strand_id
1 'polypeptide(L)'
;PHMTSTGKVGKGFKLLKIAGAYWRGDSTKPMLQRIYGTAWASEEDLKAYLHQLEEAEKRDHRRLGREMDLFHFQEEAPGAVFWHAKGWALFTALIGYMRRRQQAWGYV
;
A
#
# COMPACT_ATOMS: atom_id res chain seq x y z
N PRO A 1 -26.90 -14.23 1.08
CA PRO A 1 -28.20 -13.68 0.61
C PRO A 1 -28.04 -12.18 0.32
N HIS A 2 -28.90 -11.61 -0.54
CA HIS A 2 -28.88 -10.18 -0.89
C HIS A 2 -29.85 -9.35 -0.03
N MET A 3 -29.75 -8.03 -0.10
CA MET A 3 -30.74 -7.11 0.51
C MET A 3 -32.12 -7.30 -0.11
N THR A 4 -33.16 -7.01 0.66
CA THR A 4 -34.56 -7.17 0.24
C THR A 4 -34.99 -6.22 -0.88
N SER A 5 -34.35 -5.05 -0.99
CA SER A 5 -34.48 -4.14 -2.13
C SER A 5 -33.24 -3.25 -2.28
N THR A 6 -33.06 -2.68 -3.47
CA THR A 6 -31.94 -1.76 -3.75
C THR A 6 -32.01 -0.47 -2.93
N GLY A 7 -33.22 -0.01 -2.57
CA GLY A 7 -33.40 1.14 -1.68
C GLY A 7 -32.83 0.94 -0.28
N LYS A 8 -32.66 -0.31 0.16
CA LYS A 8 -32.05 -0.65 1.46
C LYS A 8 -30.52 -0.62 1.46
N VAL A 9 -29.88 -0.49 0.29
CA VAL A 9 -28.43 -0.31 0.19
C VAL A 9 -28.01 1.04 0.78
N GLY A 10 -28.90 2.03 0.76
CA GLY A 10 -28.63 3.37 1.27
C GLY A 10 -27.61 4.12 0.41
N LYS A 11 -26.95 5.12 1.03
CA LYS A 11 -26.00 6.01 0.35
C LYS A 11 -24.55 5.85 0.84
N GLY A 12 -24.32 5.01 1.84
CA GLY A 12 -23.00 4.79 2.47
C GLY A 12 -22.03 3.97 1.62
N PHE A 13 -21.98 4.14 0.30
CA PHE A 13 -21.03 3.43 -0.56
C PHE A 13 -20.22 4.37 -1.45
N LYS A 14 -18.98 3.97 -1.79
CA LYS A 14 -18.08 4.75 -2.65
C LYS A 14 -17.18 3.84 -3.48
N LEU A 15 -16.98 4.20 -4.75
CA LEU A 15 -15.94 3.61 -5.61
C LEU A 15 -14.57 4.18 -5.22
N LEU A 16 -13.57 3.33 -5.12
CA LEU A 16 -12.24 3.67 -4.62
C LEU A 16 -11.21 3.78 -5.76
N LYS A 17 -10.83 2.65 -6.35
CA LYS A 17 -9.77 2.58 -7.37
C LYS A 17 -10.05 1.49 -8.39
N ILE A 18 -9.44 1.62 -9.56
CA ILE A 18 -9.44 0.62 -10.61
C ILE A 18 -8.11 -0.14 -10.56
N ALA A 19 -8.14 -1.44 -10.81
CA ALA A 19 -6.95 -2.27 -10.94
C ALA A 19 -7.11 -3.27 -12.08
N GLY A 20 -5.99 -3.72 -12.65
CA GLY A 20 -5.96 -4.92 -13.47
C GLY A 20 -5.97 -6.17 -12.62
N ALA A 21 -6.61 -7.23 -13.10
CA ALA A 21 -6.54 -8.55 -12.50
C ALA A 21 -6.50 -9.61 -13.59
N TYR A 22 -5.98 -10.79 -13.26
CA TYR A 22 -5.99 -11.94 -14.15
C TYR A 22 -6.88 -13.03 -13.58
N TRP A 23 -7.54 -13.80 -14.45
CA TRP A 23 -8.39 -14.92 -14.02
C TRP A 23 -7.57 -15.90 -13.19
N ARG A 24 -8.00 -16.15 -11.94
CA ARG A 24 -7.25 -16.98 -10.96
C ARG A 24 -5.78 -16.56 -10.76
N GLY A 25 -5.41 -15.33 -11.10
CA GLY A 25 -4.02 -14.85 -11.07
C GLY A 25 -3.15 -15.36 -12.22
N ASP A 26 -3.70 -16.06 -13.21
CA ASP A 26 -2.97 -16.58 -14.37
C ASP A 26 -2.71 -15.48 -15.40
N SER A 27 -1.47 -14.97 -15.44
CA SER A 27 -1.04 -13.89 -16.32
C SER A 27 -1.06 -14.25 -17.82
N THR A 28 -1.27 -15.52 -18.19
CA THR A 28 -1.46 -15.93 -19.60
C THR A 28 -2.88 -15.64 -20.11
N LYS A 29 -3.83 -15.37 -19.20
CA LYS A 29 -5.22 -15.07 -19.55
C LYS A 29 -5.40 -13.58 -19.84
N PRO A 30 -6.49 -13.19 -20.53
CA PRO A 30 -6.80 -11.79 -20.76
C PRO A 30 -6.87 -10.98 -19.46
N MET A 31 -6.34 -9.76 -19.49
CA MET A 31 -6.42 -8.83 -18.36
C MET A 31 -7.87 -8.40 -18.14
N LEU A 32 -8.37 -8.58 -16.92
CA LEU A 32 -9.67 -8.14 -16.44
C LEU A 32 -9.56 -6.79 -15.74
N GLN A 33 -10.63 -6.00 -15.79
CA GLN A 33 -10.76 -4.77 -15.03
C GLN A 33 -11.47 -5.05 -13.69
N ARG A 34 -10.85 -4.63 -12.59
CA ARG A 34 -11.42 -4.71 -11.24
C ARG A 34 -11.69 -3.31 -10.72
N ILE A 35 -12.94 -3.04 -10.36
CA ILE A 35 -13.34 -1.80 -9.71
C ILE A 35 -13.51 -2.09 -8.22
N TYR A 36 -12.72 -1.43 -7.38
CA TYR A 36 -12.85 -1.50 -5.94
C TYR A 36 -13.88 -0.51 -5.44
N GLY A 37 -14.69 -0.92 -4.47
CA GLY A 37 -15.61 -0.06 -3.75
C GLY A 37 -15.75 -0.51 -2.30
N THR A 38 -16.32 0.35 -1.47
CA THR A 38 -16.65 0.08 -0.07
C THR A 38 -18.09 0.47 0.20
N ALA A 39 -18.74 -0.17 1.16
CA ALA A 39 -20.12 0.08 1.55
C ALA A 39 -20.29 -0.05 3.07
N TRP A 40 -21.09 0.84 3.65
CA TRP A 40 -21.31 1.02 5.08
C TRP A 40 -22.80 1.24 5.36
N ALA A 41 -23.21 1.01 6.61
CA ALA A 41 -24.60 1.19 7.03
C ALA A 41 -25.02 2.66 7.06
N SER A 42 -24.10 3.57 7.41
CA SER A 42 -24.32 5.01 7.50
C SER A 42 -23.33 5.80 6.64
N GLU A 43 -23.67 7.05 6.32
CA GLU A 43 -22.74 7.95 5.62
C GLU A 43 -21.60 8.42 6.55
N GLU A 44 -21.86 8.49 7.84
CA GLU A 44 -20.90 8.83 8.89
C GLU A 44 -19.77 7.80 8.95
N ASP A 45 -20.11 6.51 8.96
CA ASP A 45 -19.13 5.42 8.96
C ASP A 45 -18.28 5.43 7.69
N LEU A 46 -18.92 5.67 6.54
CA LEU A 46 -18.22 5.82 5.27
C LEU A 46 -17.20 6.97 5.34
N LYS A 47 -17.60 8.14 5.85
CA LYS A 47 -16.70 9.29 5.98
C LYS A 47 -15.54 8.99 6.92
N ALA A 48 -15.81 8.34 8.07
CA ALA A 48 -14.77 7.94 9.01
C ALA A 48 -13.76 6.98 8.36
N TYR A 49 -14.23 6.00 7.58
CA TYR A 49 -13.36 5.08 6.85
C TYR A 49 -12.51 5.79 5.79
N LEU A 50 -13.11 6.71 5.02
CA LEU A 50 -12.38 7.46 4.00
C LEU A 50 -11.30 8.36 4.61
N HIS A 51 -11.57 8.97 5.76
CA HIS A 51 -10.57 9.73 6.51
C HIS A 51 -9.39 8.85 6.95
N GLN A 52 -9.66 7.63 7.43
CA GLN A 52 -8.59 6.69 7.78
C GLN A 52 -7.74 6.29 6.56
N LEU A 53 -8.36 6.09 5.40
CA LEU A 53 -7.63 5.80 4.16
C LEU A 53 -6.72 6.96 3.74
N GLU A 54 -7.20 8.21 3.84
CA GLU A 54 -6.40 9.40 3.54
C GLU A 54 -5.21 9.51 4.50
N GLU A 55 -5.45 9.27 5.78
CA GLU A 55 -4.40 9.25 6.80
C GLU A 55 -3.36 8.13 6.56
N ALA A 56 -3.79 6.96 6.09
CA ALA A 56 -2.88 5.88 5.72
C ALA A 56 -2.03 6.25 4.48
N GLU A 57 -2.63 6.91 3.48
CA GLU A 57 -1.94 7.32 2.26
C GLU A 57 -0.85 8.38 2.53
N LYS A 58 -1.09 9.31 3.47
CA LYS A 58 -0.08 10.28 3.93
C LYS A 58 1.16 9.60 4.53
N ARG A 59 1.02 8.35 5.03
CA ARG A 59 2.08 7.58 5.69
C ARG A 59 2.65 6.47 4.80
N ASP A 60 2.30 6.46 3.51
CA ASP A 60 2.83 5.49 2.56
C ASP A 60 4.35 5.71 2.35
N HIS A 61 5.15 4.68 2.63
CA HIS A 61 6.60 4.74 2.50
C HIS A 61 7.09 5.09 1.09
N ARG A 62 6.31 4.81 0.04
CA ARG A 62 6.65 5.15 -1.35
C ARG A 62 6.48 6.65 -1.60
N ARG A 63 5.43 7.23 -1.01
CA ARG A 63 5.19 8.67 -1.03
C ARG A 63 6.27 9.40 -0.24
N LEU A 64 6.47 9.00 1.02
CA LEU A 64 7.49 9.58 1.88
C LEU A 64 8.91 9.39 1.31
N GLY A 65 9.20 8.23 0.75
CA GLY A 65 10.49 7.94 0.11
C GLY A 65 10.82 8.90 -1.03
N ARG A 66 9.81 9.31 -1.81
CA ARG A 66 9.94 10.33 -2.86
C ARG A 66 10.03 11.74 -2.28
N GLU A 67 9.11 12.11 -1.38
CA GLU A 67 9.06 13.45 -0.77
C GLU A 67 10.34 13.80 0.01
N MET A 68 10.96 12.79 0.64
CA MET A 68 12.17 12.95 1.46
C MET A 68 13.47 12.63 0.72
N ASP A 69 13.41 12.23 -0.55
CA ASP A 69 14.57 11.87 -1.38
C ASP A 69 15.42 10.74 -0.74
N LEU A 70 14.75 9.62 -0.43
CA LEU A 70 15.36 8.48 0.25
C LEU A 70 15.78 7.36 -0.73
N PHE A 71 14.93 7.04 -1.69
CA PHE A 71 15.18 5.99 -2.67
C PHE A 71 14.24 6.14 -3.87
N HIS A 72 14.53 5.40 -4.94
CA HIS A 72 13.61 5.20 -6.05
C HIS A 72 13.73 3.80 -6.66
N PHE A 73 12.82 3.51 -7.58
CA PHE A 73 12.82 2.32 -8.45
C PHE A 73 12.81 2.80 -9.90
N GLN A 74 13.44 2.03 -10.79
CA GLN A 74 13.53 2.31 -12.22
C GLN A 74 13.19 1.05 -13.03
N GLU A 75 12.69 1.22 -14.25
CA GLU A 75 12.19 0.11 -15.08
C GLU A 75 13.29 -0.84 -15.52
N GLU A 76 14.53 -0.35 -15.62
CA GLU A 76 15.71 -1.13 -15.99
C GLU A 76 16.08 -2.18 -14.94
N ALA A 77 15.61 -2.03 -13.69
CA ALA A 77 15.85 -2.99 -12.61
C ALA A 77 14.61 -3.14 -11.71
N PRO A 78 13.57 -3.87 -12.16
CA PRO A 78 12.32 -4.04 -11.43
C PRO A 78 12.54 -4.69 -10.06
N GLY A 79 12.08 -4.03 -9.00
CA GLY A 79 12.20 -4.53 -7.62
C GLY A 79 13.55 -4.25 -6.94
N ALA A 80 14.54 -3.71 -7.66
CA ALA A 80 15.79 -3.26 -7.07
C ALA A 80 15.67 -1.83 -6.53
N VAL A 81 16.05 -1.61 -5.27
CA VAL A 81 16.01 -0.30 -4.64
C VAL A 81 17.29 0.48 -4.95
N PHE A 82 17.13 1.70 -5.48
CA PHE A 82 18.24 2.65 -5.66
C PHE A 82 18.21 3.64 -4.51
N TRP A 83 19.14 3.46 -3.56
CA TRP A 83 19.25 4.30 -2.38
C TRP A 83 19.89 5.64 -2.71
N HIS A 84 19.25 6.72 -2.29
CA HIS A 84 19.84 8.05 -2.28
C HIS A 84 20.67 8.24 -1.00
N ALA A 85 21.46 9.32 -0.92
CA ALA A 85 22.37 9.54 0.21
C ALA A 85 21.67 9.48 1.58
N LYS A 86 20.49 10.10 1.71
CA LYS A 86 19.70 10.10 2.96
C LYS A 86 19.17 8.72 3.31
N GLY A 87 18.59 8.00 2.34
CA GLY A 87 18.08 6.65 2.55
C GLY A 87 19.19 5.64 2.86
N TRP A 88 20.33 5.77 2.19
CA TRP A 88 21.51 4.93 2.46
C TRP A 88 22.06 5.15 3.87
N ALA A 89 22.13 6.40 4.33
CA ALA A 89 22.54 6.71 5.70
C ALA A 89 21.60 6.08 6.73
N LEU A 90 20.28 6.16 6.52
CA LEU A 90 19.29 5.51 7.38
C LEU A 90 19.47 3.98 7.40
N PHE A 91 19.58 3.38 6.22
CA PHE A 91 19.69 1.93 6.07
C PHE A 91 20.97 1.38 6.70
N THR A 92 22.11 2.05 6.48
CA THR A 92 23.40 1.66 7.07
C THR A 92 23.43 1.83 8.58
N ALA A 93 22.74 2.84 9.14
CA ALA A 93 22.59 2.99 10.59
C ALA A 93 21.82 1.81 11.21
N LEU A 94 20.74 1.37 10.56
CA LEU A 94 19.96 0.20 11.00
C LEU A 94 20.79 -1.10 10.91
N ILE A 95 21.50 -1.30 9.81
CA ILE A 95 22.41 -2.45 9.66
C ILE A 95 23.49 -2.42 10.75
N GLY A 96 24.10 -1.27 10.99
CA GLY A 96 25.13 -1.11 12.02
C GLY A 96 24.61 -1.47 13.41
N TYR A 97 23.38 -1.06 13.74
CA TYR A 97 22.73 -1.46 14.99
C TYR A 97 22.52 -2.98 15.06
N MET A 98 21.96 -3.59 14.01
CA MET A 98 21.70 -5.03 13.99
C MET A 98 22.99 -5.86 14.09
N ARG A 99 24.07 -5.45 13.42
CA ARG A 99 25.39 -6.10 13.53
C ARG A 99 25.92 -6.08 14.96
N ARG A 100 25.84 -4.92 15.64
CA ARG A 100 26.24 -4.82 17.06
C ARG A 100 25.42 -5.75 17.96
N ARG A 101 24.11 -5.84 17.72
CA ARG A 101 23.21 -6.73 18.47
C ARG A 101 23.54 -8.20 18.26
N GLN A 102 23.77 -8.61 17.01
CA GLN A 102 24.14 -9.98 16.66
C GLN A 102 25.48 -10.39 17.27
N GLN A 103 26.50 -9.53 17.17
CA GLN A 103 27.81 -9.75 17.78
C GLN A 103 27.72 -9.93 19.30
N ALA A 104 26.95 -9.07 19.98
CA ALA A 104 26.75 -9.18 21.42
C ALA A 104 26.08 -10.51 21.85
N TRP A 105 25.41 -11.20 20.92
CA TRP A 105 24.72 -12.48 21.14
C TRP A 105 25.49 -13.66 20.53
N GLY A 106 26.72 -13.45 20.05
CA GLY A 106 27.57 -14.51 19.51
C GLY A 106 27.22 -14.98 18.09
N TYR A 107 26.37 -14.25 17.37
CA TYR A 107 26.12 -14.50 15.95
C TYR A 107 27.20 -13.76 15.13
N VAL A 108 28.01 -14.53 14.41
CA VAL A 108 29.12 -14.07 13.55
C VAL A 108 28.62 -13.82 12.14
#